data_AF-A0A831PGT5-F1
#
_entry.id   AF-A0A831PGT5-F1
#
_cell.length_a   1.000
_cell.length_b   1.000
_cell.length_c   1.000
_cell.angle_alpha   90.00
_cell.angle_beta   90.00
_cell.angle_gamma   90.00
#
_symmetry.space_group_name_H-M   'P 1'
#
loop_
_entity.id
_entity.type
_entity.pdbx_description
1 polymer ?
#
loop_
_entity_poly.entity_id
_entity_poly.type
_entity_poly.pdbx_seq_one_letter_code
_entity_poly.pdbx_strand_id
1 'polypeptide(L)'
;MTADWQPPGKNCGACGAPSCAAFLRLLSEGRKEVKDCPFGPESQQGGPNEGAFGTGDLLHEAFYGTTDSVGRAFDFILEPLPGEPSARKIVLPFRPDIVEKWGITPGAIVTGRPMGAGCPVQHVLLVLEASEVTGLLTTHVVGPRFSRGREVFAIEAYHITGFEGYARPVRREPQFGRRMRFLPGFCMMYLGHTGVVNMVLRKGADIHIRVEDIRI
;
A
#
# COMPACT_ATOMS: atom_id res chain seq x y z
N MET A 1 -19.78 -17.10 17.54
CA MET A 1 -20.00 -17.45 16.12
C MET A 1 -20.59 -16.23 15.42
N THR A 2 -19.78 -15.44 14.71
CA THR A 2 -20.24 -14.33 13.87
C THR A 2 -20.56 -14.91 12.49
N ALA A 3 -21.74 -15.51 12.36
CA ALA A 3 -22.07 -16.46 11.28
C ALA A 3 -22.18 -15.86 9.86
N ASP A 4 -22.21 -14.53 9.70
CA ASP A 4 -22.49 -13.90 8.39
C ASP A 4 -21.36 -13.04 7.84
N TRP A 5 -20.19 -13.00 8.47
CA TRP A 5 -19.09 -12.19 7.95
C TRP A 5 -18.24 -12.97 6.93
N GLN A 6 -18.13 -12.42 5.72
CA GLN A 6 -17.20 -12.90 4.70
C GLN A 6 -16.04 -11.91 4.51
N PRO A 7 -14.81 -12.42 4.28
CA PRO A 7 -13.69 -11.55 3.94
C PRO A 7 -13.94 -10.86 2.59
N PRO A 8 -13.35 -9.68 2.35
CA PRO A 8 -13.71 -8.79 1.24
C PRO A 8 -13.29 -9.28 -0.16
N GLY A 9 -12.83 -10.53 -0.30
CA GLY A 9 -12.35 -11.09 -1.57
C GLY A 9 -11.07 -10.46 -2.14
N LYS A 10 -10.43 -9.54 -1.40
CA LYS A 10 -9.29 -8.74 -1.87
C LYS A 10 -7.96 -9.46 -1.94
N ASN A 11 -7.84 -10.64 -1.31
CA ASN A 11 -6.58 -11.40 -1.21
C ASN A 11 -5.38 -10.54 -0.79
N CYS A 12 -5.61 -9.57 0.11
CA CYS A 12 -4.65 -8.51 0.43
C CYS A 12 -3.43 -8.93 1.27
N GLY A 13 -3.38 -10.18 1.75
CA GLY A 13 -2.28 -10.69 2.59
C GLY A 13 -2.18 -10.13 4.02
N ALA A 14 -2.86 -9.03 4.35
CA ALA A 14 -2.67 -8.31 5.61
C ALA A 14 -3.02 -9.10 6.90
N CYS A 15 -3.83 -10.16 6.77
CA CYS A 15 -4.11 -11.09 7.87
C CYS A 15 -3.06 -12.22 8.00
N GLY A 16 -2.07 -12.28 7.11
CA GLY A 16 -1.06 -13.34 7.03
C GLY A 16 -1.46 -14.53 6.15
N ALA A 17 -2.68 -14.57 5.59
CA ALA A 17 -3.11 -15.62 4.67
C ALA A 17 -2.90 -15.19 3.20
N PRO A 18 -2.52 -16.10 2.28
CA PRO A 18 -2.25 -15.76 0.87
C PRO A 18 -3.52 -15.39 0.09
N SER A 19 -4.71 -15.74 0.58
CA SER A 19 -5.98 -15.36 -0.02
C SER A 19 -7.10 -15.28 1.02
N CYS A 20 -8.20 -14.62 0.68
CA CYS A 20 -9.42 -14.61 1.49
C CYS A 20 -9.99 -16.03 1.68
N ALA A 21 -9.85 -16.90 0.68
CA ALA A 21 -10.22 -18.31 0.79
C ALA A 21 -9.29 -19.08 1.74
N ALA A 22 -7.97 -18.85 1.67
CA ALA A 22 -7.02 -19.43 2.61
C ALA A 22 -7.26 -18.93 4.04
N PHE A 23 -7.62 -17.65 4.20
CA PHE A 23 -8.01 -17.09 5.49
C PHE A 23 -9.26 -17.79 6.06
N LEU A 24 -10.29 -18.03 5.24
CA LEU A 24 -11.48 -18.79 5.66
C LEU A 24 -11.14 -20.22 6.11
N ARG A 25 -10.20 -20.89 5.42
CA ARG A 25 -9.71 -22.20 5.87
C ARG A 25 -9.06 -22.12 7.24
N LEU A 26 -8.15 -21.16 7.44
CA LEU A 26 -7.48 -20.93 8.72
C LEU A 26 -8.47 -20.56 9.85
N LEU A 27 -9.57 -19.85 9.53
CA LEU A 27 -10.67 -19.60 10.46
C LEU A 27 -11.39 -20.91 10.85
N SER A 28 -11.72 -21.75 9.86
CA SER A 28 -12.38 -23.04 10.13
C SER A 28 -11.51 -24.03 10.93
N GLU A 29 -10.19 -23.92 10.78
CA GLU A 29 -9.20 -24.70 11.53
C GLU A 29 -8.93 -24.14 12.95
N GLY A 30 -9.55 -23.01 13.33
CA GLY A 30 -9.30 -22.33 14.61
C GLY A 30 -7.91 -21.71 14.75
N ARG A 31 -7.15 -21.61 13.64
CA ARG A 31 -5.78 -21.05 13.61
C ARG A 31 -5.76 -19.53 13.43
N LYS A 32 -6.91 -18.94 13.08
CA LYS A 32 -7.15 -17.50 12.98
C LYS A 32 -8.51 -17.16 13.54
N GLU A 33 -8.70 -15.88 13.85
CA GLU A 33 -9.96 -15.30 14.28
C GLU A 33 -10.43 -14.23 13.28
N VAL A 34 -11.73 -13.92 13.24
CA VAL A 34 -12.29 -12.91 12.32
C VAL A 34 -11.60 -11.55 12.48
N LYS A 35 -11.22 -11.20 13.72
CA LYS A 35 -10.49 -9.97 14.07
C LYS A 35 -9.09 -9.88 13.43
N ASP A 36 -8.51 -11.00 12.98
CA ASP A 36 -7.21 -11.01 12.28
C ASP A 36 -7.32 -10.43 10.88
N CYS A 37 -8.52 -10.39 10.30
CA CYS A 37 -8.76 -9.64 9.07
C CYS A 37 -8.84 -8.14 9.41
N PRO A 38 -8.04 -7.26 8.77
CA PRO A 38 -8.13 -5.81 8.98
C PRO A 38 -9.44 -5.19 8.47
N PHE A 39 -10.30 -6.00 7.84
CA PHE A 39 -11.64 -5.62 7.40
C PHE A 39 -12.75 -6.34 8.19
N GLY A 40 -12.38 -7.06 9.25
CA GLY A 40 -13.31 -7.72 10.15
C GLY A 40 -14.05 -6.71 11.05
N PRO A 41 -15.29 -7.02 11.47
CA PRO A 41 -16.15 -6.12 12.24
C PRO A 41 -15.56 -5.68 13.58
N GLU A 42 -14.64 -6.46 14.15
CA GLU A 42 -14.02 -6.21 15.47
C GLU A 42 -12.56 -5.73 15.38
N SER A 43 -12.03 -5.45 14.18
CA SER A 43 -10.63 -5.04 13.96
C SER A 43 -10.25 -3.67 14.56
N GLN A 44 -11.16 -3.01 15.29
CA GLN A 44 -10.93 -1.74 15.98
C GLN A 44 -10.43 -1.86 17.43
N GLN A 45 -10.33 -3.06 18.03
CA GLN A 45 -9.93 -3.18 19.45
C GLN A 45 -8.94 -4.36 19.71
N GLY A 46 -7.69 -4.06 20.07
CA GLY A 46 -6.84 -4.96 20.90
C GLY A 46 -5.45 -5.38 20.39
N GLY A 47 -4.40 -4.99 21.15
CA GLY A 47 -3.36 -5.88 21.70
C GLY A 47 -2.09 -6.24 20.88
N PRO A 48 -0.87 -6.18 21.46
CA PRO A 48 0.40 -6.49 20.80
C PRO A 48 0.73 -7.99 20.90
N ASN A 49 1.05 -8.62 19.76
CA ASN A 49 1.82 -9.88 19.75
C ASN A 49 3.21 -9.55 19.22
N GLU A 50 4.16 -9.50 20.15
CA GLU A 50 5.58 -9.47 19.90
C GLU A 50 6.03 -10.82 19.30
N GLY A 51 6.94 -10.79 18.33
CA GLY A 51 7.68 -12.00 17.93
C GLY A 51 7.26 -12.71 16.64
N ALA A 52 7.10 -12.00 15.51
CA ALA A 52 7.22 -12.61 14.18
C ALA A 52 7.36 -11.56 13.07
N PHE A 53 8.50 -10.87 12.97
CA PHE A 53 8.83 -10.11 11.76
C PHE A 53 10.31 -10.30 11.42
N GLY A 54 10.65 -11.53 11.06
CA GLY A 54 11.86 -11.78 10.28
C GLY A 54 11.69 -11.18 8.89
N THR A 55 12.73 -10.57 8.38
CA THR A 55 12.85 -9.92 7.06
C THR A 55 12.70 -10.88 5.87
N GLY A 56 12.21 -12.12 6.08
CA GLY A 56 12.13 -13.18 5.08
C GLY A 56 10.74 -13.54 4.56
N ASP A 57 9.64 -13.05 5.17
CA ASP A 57 8.29 -13.61 4.93
C ASP A 57 7.22 -12.56 4.55
N LEU A 58 7.63 -11.38 4.07
CA LEU A 58 6.73 -10.28 3.69
C LEU A 58 6.26 -10.30 2.22
N LEU A 59 6.64 -11.33 1.45
CA LEU A 59 6.19 -11.48 0.06
C LEU A 59 4.80 -12.13 0.04
N HIS A 60 3.78 -11.42 0.52
CA HIS A 60 2.40 -11.81 0.22
C HIS A 60 2.11 -11.51 -1.25
N GLU A 61 2.02 -12.56 -2.07
CA GLU A 61 1.48 -12.46 -3.44
C GLU A 61 0.02 -12.01 -3.39
N ALA A 62 -0.20 -10.71 -3.48
CA ALA A 62 -1.54 -10.16 -3.66
C ALA A 62 -1.99 -10.44 -5.11
N PHE A 63 -3.07 -11.20 -5.26
CA PHE A 63 -3.66 -11.46 -6.57
C PHE A 63 -4.53 -10.27 -7.00
N TYR A 64 -4.11 -9.57 -8.05
CA TYR A 64 -4.86 -8.46 -8.64
C TYR A 64 -5.55 -8.92 -9.92
N GLY A 65 -6.85 -8.69 -10.03
CA GLY A 65 -7.59 -8.76 -11.28
C GLY A 65 -7.23 -7.62 -12.24
N THR A 66 -7.89 -7.60 -13.39
CA THR A 66 -7.57 -6.68 -14.51
C THR A 66 -8.40 -5.40 -14.53
N THR A 67 -9.42 -5.31 -13.66
CA THR A 67 -10.33 -4.17 -13.52
C THR A 67 -10.43 -3.74 -12.07
N ASP A 68 -10.89 -2.50 -11.84
CA ASP A 68 -11.13 -1.94 -10.51
C ASP A 68 -12.49 -2.33 -9.93
N SER A 69 -12.78 -1.85 -8.73
CA SER A 69 -14.03 -2.12 -7.99
C SER A 69 -15.31 -1.67 -8.70
N VAL A 70 -15.22 -0.86 -9.76
CA VAL A 70 -16.36 -0.40 -10.58
C VAL A 70 -16.26 -0.87 -12.04
N GLY A 71 -15.40 -1.86 -12.31
CA GLY A 71 -15.29 -2.54 -13.61
C GLY A 71 -14.41 -1.85 -14.65
N ARG A 72 -13.64 -0.82 -14.30
CA ARG A 72 -12.72 -0.14 -15.24
C ARG A 72 -11.39 -0.85 -15.29
N ALA A 73 -10.92 -1.16 -16.50
CA ALA A 73 -9.65 -1.86 -16.69
C ALA A 73 -8.42 -1.02 -16.31
N PHE A 74 -7.39 -1.68 -15.79
CA PHE A 74 -6.07 -1.09 -15.59
C PHE A 74 -5.23 -1.20 -16.88
N ASP A 75 -4.34 -0.24 -17.11
CA ASP A 75 -3.28 -0.37 -18.11
C ASP A 75 -2.19 -1.31 -17.58
N PHE A 76 -1.80 -1.14 -16.31
CA PHE A 76 -0.83 -2.00 -15.60
C PHE A 76 -1.09 -2.03 -14.08
N ILE A 77 -0.47 -2.99 -13.40
CA ILE A 77 -0.38 -3.04 -11.93
C ILE A 77 1.04 -2.62 -11.53
N LEU A 78 1.17 -1.80 -10.49
CA LEU A 78 2.46 -1.34 -9.99
C LEU A 78 2.91 -2.21 -8.81
N GLU A 79 3.92 -3.02 -9.04
CA GLU A 79 4.50 -3.98 -8.09
C GLU A 79 5.75 -3.41 -7.41
N PRO A 80 6.17 -4.00 -6.27
CA PRO A 80 7.37 -3.59 -5.56
C PRO A 80 8.63 -3.72 -6.41
N LEU A 81 9.66 -2.94 -6.08
CA LEU A 81 11.02 -3.20 -6.55
C LEU A 81 11.59 -4.44 -5.83
N PRO A 82 12.66 -5.09 -6.36
CA PRO A 82 13.23 -6.29 -5.77
C PRO A 82 13.63 -6.07 -4.31
N GLY A 83 13.19 -6.96 -3.43
CA GLY A 83 13.48 -6.88 -1.99
C GLY A 83 12.66 -5.85 -1.21
N GLU A 84 11.75 -5.11 -1.86
CA GLU A 84 10.89 -4.14 -1.20
C GLU A 84 9.51 -4.73 -0.85
N PRO A 85 8.90 -4.32 0.28
CA PRO A 85 7.61 -4.86 0.72
C PRO A 85 6.42 -4.30 -0.08
N SER A 86 6.58 -3.17 -0.77
CA SER A 86 5.53 -2.51 -1.54
C SER A 86 6.16 -1.64 -2.63
N ALA A 87 5.38 -1.23 -3.63
CA ALA A 87 5.79 -0.13 -4.50
C ALA A 87 5.99 1.13 -3.65
N ARG A 88 6.99 1.95 -4.01
CA ARG A 88 7.27 3.18 -3.30
C ARG A 88 6.14 4.17 -3.55
N LYS A 89 5.73 4.86 -2.50
CA LYS A 89 4.75 5.94 -2.52
C LYS A 89 5.42 7.22 -2.07
N ILE A 90 5.32 8.24 -2.91
CA ILE A 90 5.89 9.55 -2.65
C ILE A 90 4.75 10.44 -2.18
N VAL A 91 4.91 11.01 -1.00
CA VAL A 91 3.87 11.79 -0.32
C VAL A 91 4.40 13.13 0.14
N LEU A 92 3.52 14.13 0.13
CA LEU A 92 3.77 15.44 0.69
C LEU A 92 2.73 15.72 1.78
N PRO A 93 3.12 15.83 3.06
CA PRO A 93 2.21 16.30 4.09
C PRO A 93 1.64 17.68 3.73
N PHE A 94 0.41 17.98 4.18
CA PHE A 94 -0.18 19.32 3.96
C PHE A 94 0.63 20.44 4.62
N ARG A 95 1.40 20.10 5.64
CA ARG A 95 2.37 20.96 6.30
C ARG A 95 3.77 20.39 6.10
N PRO A 96 4.48 20.75 5.02
CA PRO A 96 5.80 20.18 4.73
C PRO A 96 6.83 20.41 5.84
N ASP A 97 6.70 21.51 6.58
CA ASP A 97 7.59 21.90 7.70
C ASP A 97 7.61 20.90 8.86
N ILE A 98 6.60 20.02 8.98
CA ILE A 98 6.57 19.02 10.05
C ILE A 98 7.65 17.94 9.87
N VAL A 99 8.12 17.72 8.64
CA VAL A 99 9.18 16.74 8.39
C VAL A 99 10.46 17.14 9.12
N GLU A 100 10.87 18.40 8.95
CA GLU A 100 12.00 18.99 9.68
C GLU A 100 11.68 19.12 11.18
N LYS A 101 10.56 19.77 11.53
CA LYS A 101 10.23 20.09 12.94
C LYS A 101 10.05 18.89 13.84
N TRP A 102 9.60 17.75 13.30
CA TRP A 102 9.40 16.52 14.06
C TRP A 102 10.57 15.53 13.88
N GLY A 103 11.60 15.88 13.11
CA GLY A 103 12.75 15.01 12.86
C GLY A 103 12.36 13.70 12.17
N ILE A 104 11.43 13.75 11.22
CA ILE A 104 11.02 12.57 10.45
C ILE A 104 12.17 12.17 9.53
N THR A 105 12.76 11.00 9.81
CA THR A 105 13.94 10.47 9.11
C THR A 105 13.66 9.06 8.55
N PRO A 106 14.54 8.52 7.68
CA PRO A 106 14.43 7.13 7.22
C PRO A 106 14.28 6.14 8.39
N GLY A 107 13.35 5.19 8.25
CA GLY A 107 12.97 4.24 9.29
C GLY A 107 11.79 4.69 10.16
N ALA A 108 11.44 5.98 10.16
CA ALA A 108 10.24 6.48 10.85
C ALA A 108 8.96 5.87 10.26
N ILE A 109 7.94 5.73 11.11
CA ILE A 109 6.61 5.32 10.70
C ILE A 109 5.71 6.55 10.71
N VAL A 110 5.15 6.90 9.56
CA VAL A 110 4.17 7.97 9.44
C VAL A 110 2.78 7.40 9.15
N THR A 111 1.75 7.98 9.78
CA THR A 111 0.35 7.65 9.49
C THR A 111 -0.39 8.86 8.99
N GLY A 112 -1.29 8.61 8.04
CA GLY A 112 -2.16 9.66 7.53
C GLY A 112 -3.09 9.15 6.44
N ARG A 113 -3.99 10.03 6.03
CA ARG A 113 -4.94 9.76 4.97
C ARG A 113 -4.48 10.37 3.63
N PRO A 114 -4.55 9.63 2.52
CA PRO A 114 -4.26 10.18 1.20
C PRO A 114 -5.41 11.08 0.75
N MET A 115 -5.29 12.38 0.96
CA MET A 115 -6.32 13.33 0.51
C MET A 115 -6.31 13.44 -1.02
N GLY A 116 -7.50 13.66 -1.59
CA GLY A 116 -7.72 13.65 -3.04
C GLY A 116 -7.93 12.25 -3.63
N ALA A 117 -7.57 11.19 -2.92
CA ALA A 117 -7.78 9.80 -3.36
C ALA A 117 -9.11 9.17 -2.91
N GLY A 118 -9.81 9.80 -1.97
CA GLY A 118 -11.05 9.27 -1.39
C GLY A 118 -10.87 7.98 -0.57
N CYS A 119 -9.64 7.53 -0.30
CA CYS A 119 -9.40 6.32 0.48
C CYS A 119 -9.94 6.48 1.92
N PRO A 120 -10.80 5.58 2.40
CA PRO A 120 -11.34 5.65 3.76
C PRO A 120 -10.35 5.13 4.81
N VAL A 121 -9.26 4.49 4.40
CA VAL A 121 -8.33 3.79 5.29
C VAL A 121 -7.12 4.65 5.60
N GLN A 122 -6.72 4.68 6.87
CA GLN A 122 -5.44 5.24 7.28
C GLN A 122 -4.29 4.43 6.69
N HIS A 123 -3.36 5.10 6.03
CA HIS A 123 -2.16 4.46 5.54
C HIS A 123 -1.08 4.47 6.62
N VAL A 124 -0.37 3.35 6.75
CA VAL A 124 0.86 3.25 7.53
C VAL A 124 2.01 3.19 6.54
N LEU A 125 2.90 4.16 6.65
CA LEU A 125 3.99 4.37 5.72
C LEU A 125 5.32 4.28 6.48
N LEU A 126 6.22 3.41 6.01
CA LEU A 126 7.61 3.36 6.47
C LEU A 126 8.43 4.32 5.61
N VAL A 127 9.11 5.28 6.24
CA VAL A 127 9.92 6.28 5.54
C VAL A 127 11.23 5.67 5.05
N LEU A 128 11.53 5.87 3.77
CA LEU A 128 12.78 5.48 3.13
C LEU A 128 13.71 6.67 2.95
N GLU A 129 13.13 7.79 2.54
CA GLU A 129 13.82 9.06 2.34
C GLU A 129 12.91 10.18 2.83
N ALA A 130 13.51 11.17 3.47
CA ALA A 130 12.83 12.37 3.93
C ALA A 130 13.61 13.60 3.48
N SER A 131 12.93 14.51 2.79
CA SER A 131 13.49 15.80 2.38
C SER A 131 13.11 16.87 3.39
N GLU A 132 14.07 17.37 4.17
CA GLU A 132 13.84 18.50 5.08
C GLU A 132 13.51 19.80 4.33
N VAL A 133 14.03 19.96 3.10
CA VAL A 133 13.80 21.16 2.27
C VAL A 133 12.38 21.21 1.70
N THR A 134 11.85 20.08 1.23
CA THR A 134 10.57 20.05 0.51
C THR A 134 9.44 19.41 1.32
N GLY A 135 9.76 18.73 2.41
CA GLY A 135 8.84 17.88 3.16
C GLY A 135 8.39 16.62 2.40
N LEU A 136 8.98 16.30 1.24
CA LEU A 136 8.67 15.07 0.52
C LEU A 136 9.18 13.85 1.27
N LEU A 137 8.34 12.83 1.34
CA LEU A 137 8.67 11.53 1.89
C LEU A 137 8.53 10.46 0.81
N THR A 138 9.60 9.69 0.57
CA THR A 138 9.54 8.44 -0.18
C THR A 138 9.29 7.32 0.82
N THR A 139 8.25 6.52 0.61
CA THR A 139 7.77 5.56 1.63
C THR A 139 7.38 4.21 1.06
N HIS A 140 7.35 3.18 1.91
CA HIS A 140 6.64 1.93 1.66
C HIS A 140 5.32 1.89 2.41
N VAL A 141 4.29 1.30 1.81
CA VAL A 141 3.03 1.00 2.50
C VAL A 141 3.18 -0.34 3.22
N VAL A 142 3.19 -0.33 4.55
CA VAL A 142 3.51 -1.52 5.39
C VAL A 142 2.32 -2.08 6.19
N GLY A 143 1.15 -1.45 6.08
CA GLY A 143 -0.10 -1.91 6.68
C GLY A 143 -0.25 -1.64 8.19
N PRO A 144 -1.48 -1.69 8.73
CA PRO A 144 -1.80 -1.27 10.10
C PRO A 144 -1.17 -2.14 11.20
N ARG A 145 -0.84 -3.40 10.91
CA ARG A 145 -0.17 -4.27 11.88
C ARG A 145 1.25 -3.80 12.18
N PHE A 146 1.92 -3.17 11.21
CA PHE A 146 3.31 -2.75 11.34
C PHE A 146 3.48 -1.63 12.38
N SER A 147 2.49 -0.74 12.53
CA SER A 147 2.56 0.39 13.47
C SER A 147 2.21 0.05 14.92
N ARG A 148 1.72 -1.15 15.23
CA ARG A 148 1.28 -1.50 16.59
C ARG A 148 2.46 -1.55 17.55
N GLY A 149 2.36 -0.82 18.67
CA GLY A 149 3.39 -0.80 19.72
C GLY A 149 4.68 -0.07 19.32
N ARG A 150 4.68 0.68 18.21
CA ARG A 150 5.82 1.47 17.74
C ARG A 150 5.49 2.94 17.81
N GLU A 151 6.53 3.77 17.85
CA GLU A 151 6.38 5.21 17.69
C GLU A 151 5.90 5.54 16.27
N VAL A 152 4.96 6.47 16.17
CA VAL A 152 4.30 6.85 14.91
C VAL A 152 4.11 8.36 14.87
N PHE A 153 4.51 8.97 13.75
CA PHE A 153 4.21 10.35 13.44
C PHE A 153 2.86 10.44 12.70
N ALA A 154 1.83 10.91 13.39
CA ALA A 154 0.52 11.12 12.78
C ALA A 154 0.52 12.45 12.01
N ILE A 155 0.76 12.40 10.69
CA ILE A 155 0.76 13.58 9.82
C ILE A 155 -0.66 13.98 9.35
N GLU A 156 -1.68 13.29 9.87
CA GLU A 156 -3.13 13.41 9.59
C GLU A 156 -3.52 13.16 8.13
N ALA A 157 -3.01 13.96 7.21
CA ALA A 157 -3.34 13.99 5.82
C ALA A 157 -2.14 14.36 4.94
N TYR A 158 -2.12 13.84 3.72
CA TYR A 158 -1.07 14.14 2.73
C TYR A 158 -1.60 14.09 1.30
N HIS A 159 -0.86 14.72 0.40
CA HIS A 159 -1.00 14.55 -1.05
C HIS A 159 -0.12 13.39 -1.52
N ILE A 160 -0.68 12.53 -2.38
CA ILE A 160 0.14 11.57 -3.13
C ILE A 160 0.74 12.31 -4.32
N THR A 161 2.05 12.44 -4.37
CA THR A 161 2.76 13.13 -5.45
C THR A 161 3.23 12.18 -6.53
N GLY A 162 3.51 10.92 -6.16
CA GLY A 162 3.89 9.91 -7.13
C GLY A 162 4.03 8.50 -6.56
N PHE A 163 4.35 7.58 -7.45
CA PHE A 163 4.70 6.21 -7.15
C PHE A 163 5.88 5.75 -7.97
N GLU A 164 6.61 4.76 -7.47
CA GLU A 164 7.71 4.11 -8.16
C GLU A 164 7.70 2.60 -7.89
N GLY A 165 7.95 1.81 -8.93
CA GLY A 165 7.91 0.36 -8.84
C GLY A 165 8.07 -0.31 -10.20
N TYR A 166 7.86 -1.62 -10.25
CA TYR A 166 7.78 -2.36 -11.50
C TYR A 166 6.36 -2.39 -12.04
N ALA A 167 6.19 -2.08 -13.31
CA ALA A 167 4.92 -2.24 -13.98
C ALA A 167 4.78 -3.67 -14.50
N ARG A 168 3.69 -4.33 -14.10
CA ARG A 168 3.19 -5.53 -14.77
C ARG A 168 2.07 -5.14 -15.72
N PRO A 169 2.30 -5.10 -17.06
CA PRO A 169 1.29 -4.70 -18.02
C PRO A 169 0.05 -5.60 -17.94
N VAL A 170 -1.13 -4.98 -17.99
CA VAL A 170 -2.42 -5.68 -18.04
C VAL A 170 -3.05 -5.49 -19.42
N ARG A 171 -3.19 -4.23 -19.84
CA ARG A 171 -3.71 -3.88 -21.17
C ARG A 171 -2.70 -3.14 -22.03
N ARG A 172 -1.83 -2.33 -21.43
CA ARG A 172 -0.91 -1.45 -22.16
C ARG A 172 0.41 -1.35 -21.42
N GLU A 173 1.51 -1.43 -22.16
CA GLU A 173 2.82 -1.13 -21.61
C GLU A 173 2.95 0.34 -21.20
N PRO A 174 3.69 0.66 -20.12
CA PRO A 174 3.97 2.04 -19.73
C PRO A 174 4.69 2.84 -20.82
N GLN A 175 4.28 4.10 -21.00
CA GLN A 175 4.86 5.01 -22.01
C GLN A 175 5.18 6.35 -21.36
N PHE A 176 6.44 6.79 -21.47
CA PHE A 176 6.90 8.08 -20.94
C PHE A 176 6.03 9.25 -21.45
N GLY A 177 5.67 10.17 -20.56
CA GLY A 177 4.82 11.33 -20.82
C GLY A 177 3.32 11.01 -20.92
N ARG A 178 2.92 9.74 -20.92
CA ARG A 178 1.51 9.36 -21.04
C ARG A 178 0.83 9.31 -19.68
N ARG A 179 -0.39 9.85 -19.58
CA ARG A 179 -1.29 9.56 -18.46
C ARG A 179 -1.89 8.16 -18.62
N MET A 180 -1.66 7.30 -17.64
CA MET A 180 -2.10 5.90 -17.67
C MET A 180 -2.83 5.51 -16.39
N ARG A 181 -3.76 4.57 -16.49
CA ARG A 181 -4.55 4.06 -15.36
C ARG A 181 -3.87 2.84 -14.77
N PHE A 182 -3.65 2.83 -13.47
CA PHE A 182 -2.94 1.74 -12.80
C PHE A 182 -3.51 1.44 -11.42
N LEU A 183 -3.20 0.24 -10.93
CA LEU A 183 -3.43 -0.14 -9.54
C LEU A 183 -2.09 -0.13 -8.80
N PRO A 184 -1.92 0.72 -7.76
CA PRO A 184 -0.80 0.55 -6.85
C PRO A 184 -0.93 -0.80 -6.14
N GLY A 185 0.16 -1.59 -6.14
CA GLY A 185 0.23 -2.80 -5.33
C GLY A 185 -0.13 -2.49 -3.88
N PHE A 186 -0.81 -3.43 -3.22
CA PHE A 186 -1.34 -3.29 -1.85
C PHE A 186 -2.44 -2.23 -1.69
N CYS A 187 -3.02 -1.69 -2.78
CA CYS A 187 -4.18 -0.81 -2.68
C CYS A 187 -5.42 -1.57 -2.18
N MET A 188 -5.76 -1.33 -0.90
CA MET A 188 -6.90 -1.94 -0.23
C MET A 188 -8.25 -1.48 -0.81
N MET A 189 -8.33 -0.31 -1.44
CA MET A 189 -9.59 0.18 -2.03
C MET A 189 -9.88 -0.43 -3.40
N TYR A 190 -8.85 -0.95 -4.07
CA TYR A 190 -8.96 -1.57 -5.38
C TYR A 190 -9.57 -0.63 -6.44
N LEU A 191 -9.27 0.67 -6.33
CA LEU A 191 -9.67 1.70 -7.27
C LEU A 191 -8.47 2.15 -8.11
N GLY A 192 -8.69 2.27 -9.42
CA GLY A 192 -7.63 2.70 -10.33
C GLY A 192 -7.22 4.14 -10.10
N HIS A 193 -5.92 4.34 -10.00
CA HIS A 193 -5.27 5.65 -10.03
C HIS A 193 -4.93 5.97 -11.48
N THR A 194 -4.72 7.25 -11.78
CA THR A 194 -4.12 7.72 -13.03
C THR A 194 -2.94 8.60 -12.72
N GLY A 195 -1.92 8.59 -13.57
CA GLY A 195 -0.78 9.48 -13.42
C GLY A 195 0.05 9.51 -14.69
N VAL A 196 0.91 10.52 -14.81
CA VAL A 196 1.84 10.66 -15.94
C VAL A 196 3.07 9.82 -15.66
N VAL A 197 3.44 8.95 -16.60
CA VAL A 197 4.65 8.15 -16.50
C VAL A 197 5.87 9.05 -16.78
N ASN A 198 6.67 9.32 -15.76
CA ASN A 198 7.82 10.24 -15.84
C ASN A 198 9.16 9.49 -15.97
N MET A 199 9.15 8.16 -15.86
CA MET A 199 10.32 7.33 -16.05
C MET A 199 9.90 5.95 -16.56
N VAL A 200 10.66 5.41 -17.52
CA VAL A 200 10.56 4.01 -17.97
C VAL A 200 11.97 3.47 -18.17
N LEU A 201 12.37 2.50 -17.36
CA LEU A 201 13.64 1.80 -17.46
C LEU A 201 13.38 0.31 -17.62
N ARG A 202 13.92 -0.31 -18.66
CA ARG A 202 13.83 -1.77 -18.85
C ARG A 202 15.02 -2.45 -18.18
N LYS A 203 14.74 -3.39 -17.28
CA LYS A 203 15.74 -4.19 -16.58
C LYS A 203 15.44 -5.66 -16.85
N GLY A 204 15.98 -6.19 -17.95
CA GLY A 204 15.61 -7.52 -18.44
C GLY A 204 14.14 -7.58 -18.82
N ALA A 205 13.38 -8.48 -18.20
CA ALA A 205 11.94 -8.62 -18.40
C ALA A 205 11.10 -7.56 -17.64
N ASP A 206 11.69 -6.88 -16.65
CA ASP A 206 10.97 -5.96 -15.78
C ASP A 206 10.96 -4.53 -16.33
N ILE A 207 9.86 -3.80 -16.10
CA ILE A 207 9.67 -2.41 -16.52
C ILE A 207 9.61 -1.52 -15.28
N HIS A 208 10.73 -0.92 -14.88
CA HIS A 208 10.80 0.03 -13.75
C HIS A 208 10.24 1.37 -14.20
N ILE A 209 9.22 1.84 -13.49
CA ILE A 209 8.59 3.11 -13.80
C ILE A 209 8.47 4.01 -12.59
N ARG A 210 8.35 5.30 -12.87
CA ARG A 210 7.88 6.32 -11.93
C ARG A 210 6.70 7.03 -12.54
N VAL A 211 5.68 7.26 -11.72
CA VAL A 211 4.42 7.90 -12.12
C VAL A 211 4.13 9.06 -11.18
N GLU A 212 3.83 10.23 -11.71
CA GLU A 212 3.56 11.46 -10.96
C GLU A 212 2.27 12.14 -11.46
N ASP A 213 1.88 13.29 -10.88
CA ASP A 213 0.60 13.97 -11.15
C ASP A 213 -0.60 13.01 -11.00
N ILE A 214 -0.68 12.41 -9.80
CA ILE A 214 -1.64 11.37 -9.46
C ILE A 214 -3.06 11.94 -9.33
N ARG A 215 -4.02 11.30 -10.00
CA ARG A 215 -5.46 11.61 -9.97
C ARG A 215 -6.27 10.31 -9.93
N ILE A 216 -7.42 10.29 -9.26
CA ILE A 216 -8.24 9.07 -9.09
C ILE A 216 -9.50 9.13 -9.96
#